data_AF-A0A5C8M975-F1
#
_entry.id   AF-A0A5C8M975-F1
#
_cell.length_a   1.000
_cell.length_b   1.000
_cell.length_c   1.000
_cell.angle_alpha   90.00
_cell.angle_beta   90.00
_cell.angle_gamma   90.00
#
_symmetry.space_group_name_H-M   'P 1'
#
loop_
_entity.id
_entity.type
_entity.pdbx_description
1 polymer ?
#
loop_
_entity_poly.entity_id
_entity_poly.type
_entity_poly.pdbx_seq_one_letter_code
_entity_poly.pdbx_strand_id
1 'polypeptide(L)'
;MTSLFKMNAMEETARQTTKTGLPNMILLANLNFDLKNLDDLMLRIQLNMQDKSSQGYFNESGSSSGDITISPSDKAKSLFNDIQERIKLLDGIFQGEKDVQLLNAFKDQWGQYANHFPATLSAVEAHGAEGMSLIQLSSSSLSSCSILIEMFTKKIQNQADEWVTNLDNSYKTGLSWIIVLSIIAIIVGLVISFLIARHVSQPIISMSTAAKRISEGDLSVQHVSLRRQDEIGALSSSFNLMTEHMRSMIQTVNGHAVNVPLLQSS
;
A
#
# COMPACT_ATOMS: atom_id res chain seq x y z
N MET A 1 5.07 -9.89 -13.83
CA MET A 1 5.02 -10.85 -12.71
C MET A 1 5.30 -10.20 -11.36
N THR A 2 6.20 -9.20 -11.27
CA THR A 2 6.55 -8.48 -10.04
C THR A 2 5.46 -7.56 -9.47
N SER A 3 4.58 -6.99 -10.29
CA SER A 3 3.47 -6.13 -9.82
C SER A 3 2.35 -6.91 -9.14
N LEU A 4 1.91 -8.02 -9.73
CA LEU A 4 0.89 -8.90 -9.15
C LEU A 4 1.36 -9.53 -7.83
N PHE A 5 2.64 -9.89 -7.75
CA PHE A 5 3.23 -10.40 -6.51
C PHE A 5 3.24 -9.34 -5.40
N LYS A 6 3.58 -8.08 -5.72
CA LYS A 6 3.52 -6.96 -4.77
C LYS A 6 2.08 -6.62 -4.33
N MET A 7 1.11 -6.69 -5.24
CA MET A 7 -0.31 -6.48 -4.91
C MET A 7 -0.84 -7.57 -3.97
N ASN A 8 -0.49 -8.84 -4.20
CA ASN A 8 -0.89 -9.93 -3.31
C ASN A 8 -0.26 -9.80 -1.90
N ALA A 9 1.01 -9.39 -1.83
CA ALA A 9 1.68 -9.10 -0.55
C ALA A 9 1.02 -7.93 0.19
N MET A 10 0.54 -6.91 -0.53
CA MET A 10 -0.14 -5.75 0.02
C MET A 10 -1.57 -6.08 0.49
N GLU A 11 -2.28 -6.97 -0.21
CA GLU A 11 -3.57 -7.49 0.22
C GLU A 11 -3.43 -8.30 1.52
N GLU A 12 -2.45 -9.20 1.58
CA GLU A 12 -2.17 -10.00 2.79
C GLU A 12 -1.79 -9.10 3.97
N THR A 13 -0.93 -8.11 3.73
CA THR A 13 -0.58 -7.06 4.69
C THR A 13 -1.81 -6.32 5.21
N ALA A 14 -2.64 -5.79 4.31
CA ALA A 14 -3.84 -5.04 4.69
C ALA A 14 -4.79 -5.91 5.51
N ARG A 15 -4.94 -7.18 5.12
CA ARG A 15 -5.77 -8.17 5.81
C ARG A 15 -5.24 -8.47 7.21
N GLN A 16 -3.93 -8.62 7.39
CA GLN A 16 -3.29 -8.80 8.70
C GLN A 16 -3.46 -7.55 9.57
N THR A 17 -3.27 -6.35 9.02
CA THR A 17 -3.49 -5.09 9.75
C THR A 17 -4.92 -4.96 10.26
N THR A 18 -5.92 -5.28 9.42
CA THR A 18 -7.34 -5.18 9.83
C THR A 18 -7.75 -6.29 10.79
N LYS A 19 -7.30 -7.54 10.59
CA LYS A 19 -7.74 -8.67 11.41
C LYS A 19 -7.04 -8.78 12.76
N THR A 20 -5.76 -8.45 12.82
CA THR A 20 -4.94 -8.68 14.02
C THR A 20 -4.22 -7.42 14.48
N GLY A 21 -3.72 -6.57 13.57
CA GLY A 21 -2.97 -5.37 13.94
C GLY A 21 -3.80 -4.35 14.74
N LEU A 22 -4.93 -3.89 14.19
CA LEU A 22 -5.75 -2.85 14.79
C LEU A 22 -6.38 -3.27 16.13
N PRO A 23 -6.99 -4.47 16.27
CA PRO A 23 -7.53 -4.90 17.55
C PRO A 23 -6.46 -5.02 18.64
N ASN A 24 -5.28 -5.55 18.32
CA ASN A 24 -4.17 -5.66 19.28
C ASN A 24 -3.66 -4.27 19.72
N MET A 25 -3.56 -3.32 18.79
CA MET A 25 -3.16 -1.95 19.10
C MET A 25 -4.18 -1.26 20.03
N ILE A 26 -5.48 -1.43 19.77
CA ILE A 26 -6.54 -0.88 20.63
C ILE A 26 -6.47 -1.51 22.03
N LEU A 27 -6.27 -2.82 22.11
CA LEU A 27 -6.14 -3.53 23.39
C LEU A 27 -4.96 -2.97 24.21
N LEU A 28 -3.78 -2.82 23.59
CA LEU A 28 -2.59 -2.31 24.25
C LEU A 28 -2.71 -0.83 24.63
N ALA A 29 -3.34 -0.02 23.77
CA ALA A 29 -3.58 1.39 24.06
C ALA A 29 -4.52 1.57 25.25
N ASN A 30 -5.61 0.80 25.30
CA ASN A 30 -6.54 0.81 26.42
C ASN A 30 -5.85 0.30 27.70
N LEU A 31 -5.06 -0.77 27.60
CA LEU A 31 -4.30 -1.29 28.73
C LEU A 31 -3.29 -0.27 29.26
N ASN A 32 -2.58 0.43 28.38
CA ASN A 32 -1.64 1.50 28.74
C ASN A 32 -2.36 2.64 29.48
N PHE A 33 -3.52 3.05 28.96
CA PHE A 33 -4.35 4.08 29.55
C PHE A 33 -4.84 3.68 30.95
N ASP A 34 -5.34 2.46 31.10
CA ASP A 34 -5.83 1.93 32.38
C ASP A 34 -4.68 1.83 33.40
N LEU A 35 -3.49 1.37 33.00
CA LEU A 35 -2.31 1.32 33.87
C LEU A 35 -1.89 2.72 34.36
N LYS A 36 -1.90 3.72 33.48
CA LYS A 36 -1.60 5.11 33.84
C LYS A 36 -2.63 5.69 34.81
N ASN A 37 -3.90 5.41 34.59
CA ASN A 37 -4.96 5.85 35.50
C ASN A 37 -4.85 5.19 36.87
N LEU A 38 -4.47 3.90 36.91
CA LEU A 38 -4.24 3.19 38.17
C LEU A 38 -3.06 3.81 38.92
N ASP A 39 -1.97 4.13 38.22
CA ASP A 39 -0.79 4.77 38.79
C ASP A 39 -1.11 6.16 39.38
N ASP A 40 -1.82 7.01 38.63
CA ASP A 40 -2.29 8.31 39.10
C ASP A 40 -3.20 8.18 40.34
N LEU A 41 -4.10 7.20 40.35
CA LEU A 41 -5.00 6.98 41.46
C LEU A 41 -4.26 6.50 42.71
N MET A 42 -3.30 5.57 42.55
CA MET A 42 -2.43 5.10 43.63
C MET A 42 -1.58 6.25 44.20
N LEU A 43 -1.07 7.13 43.35
CA LEU A 43 -0.33 8.32 43.78
C LEU A 43 -1.22 9.28 44.59
N ARG A 44 -2.46 9.53 44.15
CA ARG A 44 -3.41 10.36 44.90
C ARG A 44 -3.75 9.76 46.26
N ILE A 45 -3.93 8.44 46.32
CA ILE A 45 -4.13 7.71 47.57
C ILE A 45 -2.92 7.91 48.49
N GLN A 46 -1.71 7.75 47.96
CA GLN A 46 -0.46 7.94 48.70
C GLN A 46 -0.33 9.36 49.28
N LEU A 47 -0.56 10.39 48.46
CA LEU A 47 -0.47 11.79 48.87
C LEU A 47 -1.47 12.14 49.97
N ASN A 48 -2.71 11.66 49.85
CA ASN A 48 -3.76 11.90 50.86
C ASN A 48 -3.45 11.23 52.20
N MET A 49 -2.75 10.09 52.20
CA MET A 49 -2.29 9.47 53.44
C MET A 49 -1.16 10.28 54.09
N GLN A 50 -0.24 10.81 53.30
CA GLN A 50 0.88 11.59 53.82
C GLN A 50 0.43 12.91 54.45
N ASP A 51 -0.56 13.59 53.84
CA ASP A 51 -1.13 14.83 54.37
C ASP A 51 -1.84 14.62 55.72
N LYS A 52 -2.68 13.57 55.83
CA LYS A 52 -3.35 13.20 57.08
C LYS A 52 -2.39 12.76 58.19
N SER A 53 -1.28 12.11 57.83
CA SER A 53 -0.23 11.76 58.80
C SER A 53 0.56 12.99 59.30
N SER A 54 0.57 14.07 58.50
CA SER A 54 1.26 15.33 58.82
C SER A 54 0.36 16.31 59.61
N GLN A 55 -0.96 16.24 59.41
CA GLN A 55 -1.96 16.96 60.23
C GLN A 55 -2.23 16.24 61.57
N GLY A 56 -1.27 16.29 62.48
CA GLY A 56 -1.54 16.01 63.89
C GLY A 56 -2.48 17.06 64.48
N TYR A 57 -3.66 16.62 64.96
CA TYR A 57 -4.57 17.35 65.85
C TYR A 57 -5.21 18.65 65.35
N PHE A 58 -6.10 18.60 64.35
CA PHE A 58 -7.27 19.48 64.35
C PHE A 58 -8.51 18.72 63.85
N ASN A 59 -9.49 18.58 64.74
CA ASN A 59 -10.81 18.04 64.43
C ASN A 59 -11.55 19.02 63.52
N GLU A 60 -11.95 18.57 62.32
CA GLU A 60 -13.08 19.18 61.62
C GLU A 60 -14.19 18.14 61.44
N SER A 61 -15.28 18.39 62.17
CA SER A 61 -16.58 17.79 61.95
C SER A 61 -17.21 18.50 60.76
N GLY A 62 -17.26 17.85 59.60
CA GLY A 62 -17.76 18.42 58.36
C GLY A 62 -18.59 17.44 57.55
N SER A 63 -19.90 17.47 57.79
CA SER A 63 -21.04 17.07 56.94
C SER A 63 -20.84 15.99 55.85
N SER A 64 -21.47 14.85 56.13
CA SER A 64 -22.02 13.89 55.16
C SER A 64 -22.87 14.58 54.09
N SER A 65 -22.37 14.63 52.86
CA SER A 65 -23.21 14.77 51.65
C SER A 65 -23.21 13.42 50.94
N GLY A 66 -24.40 12.78 50.94
CA GLY A 66 -24.66 11.45 50.41
C GLY A 66 -24.70 11.38 48.88
N ASP A 67 -23.61 11.76 48.22
CA ASP A 67 -23.32 11.25 46.88
C ASP A 67 -22.58 9.93 47.04
N ILE A 68 -22.92 8.91 46.23
CA ILE A 68 -22.12 7.68 46.11
C ILE A 68 -20.81 8.07 45.39
N THR A 69 -19.98 8.86 46.06
CA THR A 69 -18.64 9.18 45.59
C THR A 69 -17.82 7.93 45.85
N ILE A 70 -17.74 7.07 44.84
CA ILE A 70 -16.93 5.85 44.87
C ILE A 70 -15.56 6.23 45.42
N SER A 71 -15.15 5.61 46.53
CA SER A 71 -13.89 5.91 47.19
C SER A 71 -12.73 5.74 46.21
N PRO A 72 -11.65 6.54 46.28
CA PRO A 72 -10.45 6.31 45.47
C PRO A 72 -9.97 4.85 45.52
N SER A 73 -10.07 4.19 46.69
CA SER A 73 -9.77 2.76 46.87
C SER A 73 -10.69 1.85 46.05
N ASP A 74 -11.99 2.11 46.02
CA ASP A 74 -12.96 1.33 45.24
C ASP A 74 -12.74 1.49 43.73
N LYS A 75 -12.41 2.72 43.29
CA LYS A 75 -12.02 2.98 41.89
C LYS A 75 -10.75 2.21 41.52
N ALA A 76 -9.76 2.17 42.40
CA ALA A 76 -8.51 1.45 42.17
C ALA A 76 -8.77 -0.04 42.04
N LYS A 77 -9.62 -0.60 42.91
CA LYS A 77 -10.01 -2.00 42.88
C LYS A 77 -10.77 -2.37 41.61
N SER A 78 -11.71 -1.53 41.16
CA SER A 78 -12.42 -1.74 39.89
C SER A 78 -11.43 -1.77 38.73
N LEU A 79 -10.57 -0.76 38.63
CA LEU A 79 -9.61 -0.63 37.54
C LEU A 79 -8.58 -1.76 37.53
N PHE A 80 -8.13 -2.20 38.72
CA PHE A 80 -7.27 -3.37 38.85
C PHE A 80 -7.92 -4.62 38.26
N ASN A 81 -9.21 -4.87 38.55
CA ASN A 81 -9.92 -6.02 38.00
C ASN A 81 -10.08 -5.91 36.47
N ASP A 82 -10.39 -4.72 35.95
CA ASP A 82 -10.49 -4.50 34.50
C ASP A 82 -9.16 -4.77 33.81
N ILE A 83 -8.04 -4.31 34.39
CA ILE A 83 -6.70 -4.59 33.89
C ILE A 83 -6.38 -6.09 33.95
N GLN A 84 -6.70 -6.78 35.06
CA GLN A 84 -6.53 -8.24 35.17
C GLN A 84 -7.23 -8.98 34.02
N GLU A 85 -8.48 -8.63 33.72
CA GLU A 85 -9.23 -9.26 32.63
C GLU A 85 -8.62 -8.95 31.27
N ARG A 86 -8.19 -7.71 31.00
CA ARG A 86 -7.53 -7.35 29.74
C ARG A 86 -6.20 -8.06 29.54
N ILE A 87 -5.44 -8.30 30.62
CA ILE A 87 -4.14 -8.98 30.54
C ILE A 87 -4.31 -10.43 30.06
N LYS A 88 -5.41 -11.11 30.41
CA LYS A 88 -5.73 -12.44 29.87
C LYS A 88 -5.92 -12.43 28.35
N LEU A 89 -6.38 -11.30 27.78
CA LEU A 89 -6.55 -11.16 26.34
C LEU A 89 -5.23 -10.94 25.59
N LEU A 90 -4.11 -10.75 26.30
CA LEU A 90 -2.79 -10.67 25.68
C LEU A 90 -2.23 -12.04 25.28
N ASP A 91 -2.86 -13.13 25.72
CA ASP A 91 -2.46 -14.47 25.32
C ASP A 91 -2.75 -14.73 23.84
N GLY A 92 -1.68 -15.00 23.07
CA GLY A 92 -1.78 -15.36 21.65
C GLY A 92 -1.83 -14.18 20.68
N ILE A 93 -1.78 -12.93 21.15
CA ILE A 93 -1.76 -11.75 20.25
C ILE A 93 -0.38 -11.51 19.63
N PHE A 94 0.68 -12.08 20.21
CA PHE A 94 2.07 -11.96 19.76
C PHE A 94 2.68 -13.32 19.43
N GLN A 95 3.34 -13.41 18.27
CA GLN A 95 3.99 -14.65 17.80
C GLN A 95 5.52 -14.52 17.68
N GLY A 96 6.07 -13.30 17.77
CA GLY A 96 7.52 -13.06 17.69
C GLY A 96 8.23 -13.37 19.01
N GLU A 97 9.38 -14.04 18.95
CA GLU A 97 10.17 -14.44 20.14
C GLU A 97 10.45 -13.26 21.09
N LYS A 98 10.83 -12.10 20.54
CA LYS A 98 11.07 -10.86 21.31
C LYS A 98 9.79 -10.29 21.93
N ASP A 99 8.65 -10.44 21.26
CA ASP A 99 7.36 -9.97 21.77
C ASP A 99 6.87 -10.87 22.91
N VAL A 100 7.09 -12.18 22.80
CA VAL A 100 6.79 -13.11 23.89
C VAL A 100 7.65 -12.82 25.12
N GLN A 101 8.94 -12.52 24.94
CA GLN A 101 9.82 -12.14 26.06
C GLN A 101 9.35 -10.86 26.77
N LEU A 102 9.02 -9.81 26.00
CA LEU A 102 8.55 -8.55 26.56
C LEU A 102 7.18 -8.72 27.26
N LEU A 103 6.31 -9.58 26.71
CA LEU A 103 5.00 -9.88 27.30
C LEU A 103 5.16 -10.64 28.63
N ASN A 104 6.06 -11.61 28.68
CA ASN A 104 6.34 -12.36 29.90
C ASN A 104 6.93 -11.44 30.98
N ALA A 105 7.88 -10.57 30.61
CA ALA A 105 8.41 -9.56 31.54
C ALA A 105 7.29 -8.65 32.08
N PHE A 106 6.34 -8.23 31.22
CA PHE A 106 5.18 -7.45 31.66
C PHE A 106 4.31 -8.25 32.64
N LYS A 107 3.98 -9.51 32.32
CA LYS A 107 3.16 -10.38 33.18
C LYS A 107 3.82 -10.65 34.52
N ASP A 108 5.14 -10.80 34.56
CA ASP A 108 5.89 -11.01 35.80
C ASP A 108 5.83 -9.77 36.70
N GLN A 109 5.95 -8.57 36.13
CA GLN A 109 5.82 -7.30 36.87
C GLN A 109 4.38 -7.11 37.36
N TRP A 110 3.40 -7.40 36.52
CA TRP A 110 2.00 -7.32 36.89
C TRP A 110 1.64 -8.33 38.00
N GLY A 111 2.15 -9.56 37.91
CA GLY A 111 1.97 -10.58 38.95
C GLY A 111 2.53 -10.13 40.30
N GLN A 112 3.71 -9.49 40.31
CA GLN A 112 4.27 -8.89 41.53
C GLN A 112 3.38 -7.79 42.09
N TYR A 113 2.90 -6.87 41.25
CA TYR A 113 1.97 -5.82 41.68
C TYR A 113 0.66 -6.40 42.24
N ALA A 114 0.07 -7.34 41.50
CA ALA A 114 -1.21 -7.97 41.83
C ALA A 114 -1.19 -8.74 43.15
N ASN A 115 -0.08 -9.39 43.48
CA ASN A 115 0.08 -10.11 44.75
C ASN A 115 0.05 -9.18 45.96
N HIS A 116 0.57 -7.95 45.82
CA HIS A 116 0.62 -6.98 46.92
C HIS A 116 -0.63 -6.10 46.97
N PHE A 117 -1.34 -5.91 45.85
CA PHE A 117 -2.45 -4.98 45.72
C PHE A 117 -3.53 -5.12 46.81
N PRO A 118 -4.04 -6.32 47.17
CA PRO A 118 -5.03 -6.45 48.24
C PRO A 118 -4.52 -5.99 49.60
N ALA A 119 -3.28 -6.36 49.95
CA ALA A 119 -2.65 -5.96 51.19
C ALA A 119 -2.39 -4.45 51.23
N THR A 120 -1.95 -3.87 50.11
CA THR A 120 -1.77 -2.43 49.95
C THR A 120 -3.09 -1.68 50.16
N LEU A 121 -4.19 -2.15 49.56
CA LEU A 121 -5.49 -1.50 49.68
C LEU A 121 -6.02 -1.53 51.13
N SER A 122 -5.92 -2.67 51.81
CA SER A 122 -6.31 -2.79 53.21
C SER A 122 -5.44 -1.94 54.15
N ALA A 123 -4.13 -1.87 53.89
CA ALA A 123 -3.21 -1.06 54.70
C ALA A 123 -3.41 0.46 54.48
N VAL A 124 -3.85 0.87 53.28
CA VAL A 124 -4.27 2.24 52.97
C VAL A 124 -5.49 2.65 53.77
N GLU A 125 -6.50 1.78 53.81
CA GLU A 125 -7.74 2.01 54.57
C GLU A 125 -7.46 2.10 56.08
N ALA A 126 -6.46 1.35 56.56
CA ALA A 126 -6.02 1.40 57.95
C ALA A 126 -5.15 2.64 58.30
N HIS A 127 -4.79 3.49 57.32
CA HIS A 127 -4.00 4.72 57.50
C HIS A 127 -2.66 4.54 58.26
N GLY A 128 -2.01 3.38 58.11
CA GLY A 128 -0.77 3.03 58.81
C GLY A 128 0.52 3.25 58.01
N ALA A 129 1.67 3.34 58.71
CA ALA A 129 3.00 3.43 58.09
C ALA A 129 3.34 2.20 57.21
N GLU A 130 2.78 1.05 57.55
CA GLU A 130 2.87 -0.18 56.77
C GLU A 130 2.29 -0.02 55.35
N GLY A 131 1.16 0.70 55.23
CA GLY A 131 0.53 0.99 53.93
C GLY A 131 1.41 1.82 53.01
N MET A 132 2.14 2.79 53.55
CA MET A 132 3.07 3.60 52.77
C MET A 132 4.22 2.76 52.19
N SER A 133 4.78 1.84 52.97
CA SER A 133 5.85 0.94 52.52
C SER A 133 5.39 -0.02 51.42
N LEU A 134 4.17 -0.55 51.55
CA LEU A 134 3.55 -1.43 50.56
C LEU A 134 3.21 -0.70 49.26
N ILE A 135 2.71 0.54 49.34
CA ILE A 135 2.50 1.37 48.15
C ILE A 135 3.82 1.58 47.43
N GLN A 136 4.88 1.99 48.15
CA GLN A 136 6.17 2.30 47.54
C GLN A 136 6.83 1.07 46.89
N LEU A 137 6.66 -0.12 47.48
CA LEU A 137 7.10 -1.36 46.86
C LEU A 137 6.29 -1.66 45.59
N SER A 138 4.96 -1.56 45.67
CA SER A 138 4.06 -1.85 44.54
C SER A 138 4.14 -0.85 43.39
N SER A 139 4.45 0.43 43.66
CA SER A 139 4.52 1.47 42.63
C SER A 139 5.66 1.22 41.63
N SER A 140 6.76 0.60 42.06
CA SER A 140 7.86 0.20 41.18
C SER A 140 7.45 -0.85 40.14
N SER A 141 6.62 -1.82 40.55
CA SER A 141 6.09 -2.86 39.66
C SER A 141 5.07 -2.29 38.68
N LEU A 142 4.20 -1.38 39.14
CA LEU A 142 3.23 -0.69 38.28
C LEU A 142 3.92 0.23 37.26
N SER A 143 4.96 0.96 37.67
CA SER A 143 5.80 1.75 36.78
C SER A 143 6.51 0.87 35.74
N SER A 144 6.99 -0.31 36.13
CA SER A 144 7.59 -1.25 35.19
C SER A 144 6.56 -1.75 34.16
N CYS A 145 5.33 -2.00 34.59
CA CYS A 145 4.22 -2.37 33.69
C CYS A 145 3.95 -1.27 32.65
N SER A 146 3.88 0.00 33.06
CA SER A 146 3.62 1.12 32.15
C SER A 146 4.74 1.31 31.13
N ILE A 147 6.01 1.19 31.56
CA ILE A 147 7.18 1.24 30.66
C ILE A 147 7.12 0.12 29.62
N LEU A 148 6.87 -1.12 30.04
CA LEU A 148 6.85 -2.28 29.14
C LEU A 148 5.72 -2.19 28.11
N ILE A 149 4.52 -1.76 28.53
CA ILE A 149 3.40 -1.53 27.61
C ILE A 149 3.66 -0.34 26.68
N GLU A 150 4.32 0.73 27.16
CA GLU A 150 4.73 1.83 26.29
C GLU A 150 5.75 1.38 25.23
N MET A 151 6.71 0.52 25.60
CA MET A 151 7.66 -0.07 24.66
C MET A 151 6.95 -0.90 23.59
N PHE A 152 5.95 -1.71 23.98
CA PHE A 152 5.11 -2.44 23.04
C PHE A 152 4.34 -1.52 22.11
N THR A 153 3.69 -0.50 22.67
CA THR A 153 2.90 0.47 21.92
C THR A 153 3.77 1.20 20.89
N LYS A 154 4.95 1.68 21.29
CA LYS A 154 5.92 2.31 20.39
C LYS A 154 6.42 1.36 19.31
N LYS A 155 6.70 0.10 19.64
CA LYS A 155 7.15 -0.88 18.65
C LYS A 155 6.08 -1.10 17.57
N ILE A 156 4.83 -1.31 17.97
CA ILE A 156 3.72 -1.52 17.03
C ILE A 156 3.45 -0.25 16.21
N GLN A 157 3.58 0.93 16.80
CA GLN A 157 3.47 2.20 16.08
C GLN A 157 4.57 2.38 15.04
N ASN A 158 5.83 2.08 15.39
CA ASN A 158 6.94 2.13 14.44
C ASN A 158 6.74 1.14 13.29
N GLN A 159 6.23 -0.05 13.58
CA GLN A 159 5.84 -1.00 12.55
C GLN A 159 4.72 -0.39 11.68
N ALA A 160 3.65 0.15 12.26
CA ALA A 160 2.55 0.85 11.57
C ALA A 160 3.07 1.89 10.55
N ASP A 161 4.02 2.72 10.94
CA ASP A 161 4.63 3.75 10.09
C ASP A 161 5.47 3.15 8.95
N GLU A 162 6.15 2.02 9.20
CA GLU A 162 6.88 1.27 8.17
C GLU A 162 5.94 0.72 7.09
N TRP A 163 4.75 0.22 7.47
CA TRP A 163 3.76 -0.21 6.48
C TRP A 163 3.32 0.97 5.60
N VAL A 164 2.98 2.12 6.19
CA VAL A 164 2.52 3.31 5.46
C VAL A 164 3.58 3.82 4.48
N THR A 165 4.85 3.84 4.90
CA THR A 165 5.96 4.28 4.03
C THR A 165 6.25 3.28 2.90
N ASN A 166 6.15 1.97 3.17
CA ASN A 166 6.29 0.93 2.15
C ASN A 166 5.16 0.95 1.11
N LEU A 167 3.94 1.38 1.50
CA LEU A 167 2.83 1.61 0.58
C LEU A 167 3.15 2.73 -0.39
N ASP A 168 3.58 3.90 0.10
CA ASP A 168 3.89 5.07 -0.74
C ASP A 168 5.00 4.78 -1.78
N ASN A 169 6.05 4.10 -1.36
CA ASN A 169 7.15 3.69 -2.25
C ASN A 169 6.68 2.69 -3.34
N SER A 170 5.73 1.82 -3.00
CA SER A 170 5.15 0.85 -3.95
C SER A 170 4.26 1.53 -4.99
N TYR A 171 3.46 2.53 -4.59
CA TYR A 171 2.66 3.34 -5.51
C TYR A 171 3.53 4.13 -6.50
N LYS A 172 4.58 4.80 -6.00
CA LYS A 172 5.53 5.57 -6.84
C LYS A 172 6.25 4.69 -7.86
N THR A 173 6.68 3.50 -7.45
CA THR A 173 7.32 2.53 -8.36
C THR A 173 6.35 2.04 -9.44
N GLY A 174 5.10 1.76 -9.07
CA GLY A 174 4.07 1.30 -10.01
C GLY A 174 3.75 2.35 -11.09
N LEU A 175 3.59 3.61 -10.69
CA LEU A 175 3.34 4.71 -11.63
C LEU A 175 4.50 4.90 -12.62
N SER A 176 5.75 4.76 -12.17
CA SER A 176 6.92 4.85 -13.06
C SER A 176 6.90 3.79 -14.16
N TRP A 177 6.55 2.53 -13.83
CA TRP A 177 6.42 1.46 -14.82
C TRP A 177 5.31 1.72 -15.84
N ILE A 178 4.16 2.27 -15.41
CA ILE A 178 3.08 2.64 -16.33
C ILE A 178 3.56 3.69 -17.32
N ILE A 179 4.30 4.71 -16.85
CA ILE A 179 4.86 5.75 -17.72
C ILE A 179 5.84 5.15 -18.73
N VAL A 180 6.76 4.30 -18.29
CA VAL A 180 7.73 3.63 -19.17
C VAL A 180 7.03 2.77 -20.23
N LEU A 181 6.06 1.94 -19.83
CA LEU A 181 5.30 1.11 -20.75
C LEU A 181 4.47 1.93 -21.74
N SER A 182 3.90 3.05 -21.28
CA SER A 182 3.14 3.98 -22.13
C SER A 182 4.05 4.62 -23.18
N ILE A 183 5.25 5.06 -22.79
CA ILE A 183 6.26 5.60 -23.72
C ILE A 183 6.67 4.54 -24.74
N ILE A 184 6.94 3.31 -24.31
CA ILE A 184 7.29 2.20 -25.22
C ILE A 184 6.14 1.93 -26.20
N ALA A 185 4.89 1.89 -25.73
CA ALA A 185 3.73 1.67 -26.58
C ALA A 185 3.57 2.78 -27.63
N ILE A 186 3.80 4.05 -27.26
CA ILE A 186 3.78 5.18 -28.19
C ILE A 186 4.89 5.02 -29.25
N ILE A 187 6.11 4.70 -28.84
CA ILE A 187 7.24 4.50 -29.76
C ILE A 187 6.94 3.37 -30.74
N VAL A 188 6.45 2.24 -30.25
CA VAL A 188 6.06 1.09 -31.10
C VAL A 188 4.95 1.50 -32.06
N GLY A 189 3.93 2.23 -31.61
CA GLY A 189 2.87 2.76 -32.46
C GLY A 189 3.38 3.68 -33.57
N LEU A 190 4.33 4.57 -33.25
CA LEU A 190 4.97 5.45 -34.23
C LEU A 190 5.80 4.67 -35.26
N VAL A 191 6.58 3.69 -34.80
CA VAL A 191 7.39 2.83 -35.68
C VAL A 191 6.49 2.03 -36.63
N ILE A 192 5.44 1.40 -36.11
CA ILE A 192 4.49 0.64 -36.94
C ILE A 192 3.80 1.56 -37.95
N SER A 193 3.32 2.73 -37.51
CA SER A 193 2.66 3.70 -38.39
C SER A 193 3.59 4.16 -39.52
N PHE A 194 4.86 4.45 -39.19
CA PHE A 194 5.87 4.82 -40.18
C PHE A 194 6.16 3.69 -41.18
N LEU A 195 6.27 2.45 -40.69
CA LEU A 195 6.49 1.28 -41.54
C LEU A 195 5.31 1.06 -42.50
N ILE A 196 4.08 1.16 -42.03
CA ILE A 196 2.88 1.04 -42.88
C ILE A 196 2.85 2.15 -43.94
N ALA A 197 3.07 3.40 -43.53
CA ALA A 197 3.06 4.52 -44.46
C ALA A 197 4.10 4.36 -45.58
N ARG A 198 5.32 3.95 -45.22
CA ARG A 198 6.44 3.79 -46.17
C ARG A 198 6.32 2.54 -47.04
N HIS A 199 5.86 1.44 -46.48
CA HIS A 199 5.93 0.15 -47.15
C HIS A 199 4.63 -0.34 -47.75
N VAL A 200 3.49 0.24 -47.36
CA VAL A 200 2.17 -0.13 -47.87
C VAL A 200 1.53 1.08 -48.56
N SER A 201 1.31 2.17 -47.83
CA SER A 201 0.57 3.31 -48.34
C SER A 201 1.26 3.99 -49.53
N GLN A 202 2.57 4.27 -49.44
CA GLN A 202 3.31 4.92 -50.53
C GLN A 202 3.30 4.10 -51.84
N PRO A 203 3.68 2.80 -51.85
CA PRO A 203 3.62 2.00 -53.07
C PRO A 203 2.23 1.91 -53.71
N ILE A 204 1.18 1.75 -52.90
CA ILE A 204 -0.20 1.70 -53.40
C ILE A 204 -0.58 3.02 -54.06
N ILE A 205 -0.23 4.16 -53.45
CA ILE A 205 -0.49 5.50 -54.02
C ILE A 205 0.29 5.67 -55.34
N SER A 206 1.56 5.25 -55.39
CA SER A 206 2.37 5.32 -56.61
C SER A 206 1.77 4.49 -57.74
N MET A 207 1.35 3.26 -57.46
CA MET A 207 0.69 2.38 -58.45
C MET A 207 -0.67 2.94 -58.89
N SER A 208 -1.47 3.46 -57.96
CA SER A 208 -2.75 4.11 -58.27
C SER A 208 -2.56 5.32 -59.18
N THR A 209 -1.51 6.11 -58.95
CA THR A 209 -1.20 7.30 -59.76
C THR A 209 -0.72 6.90 -61.17
N ALA A 210 0.12 5.86 -61.26
CA ALA A 210 0.56 5.31 -62.54
C ALA A 210 -0.61 4.74 -63.35
N ALA A 211 -1.50 3.98 -62.71
CA ALA A 211 -2.71 3.43 -63.34
C ALA A 211 -3.60 4.53 -63.93
N LYS A 212 -3.77 5.65 -63.21
CA LYS A 212 -4.53 6.80 -63.70
C LYS A 212 -3.92 7.39 -64.98
N ARG A 213 -2.60 7.61 -65.01
CA ARG A 213 -1.91 8.12 -66.22
C ARG A 213 -2.03 7.16 -67.41
N ILE A 214 -1.90 5.86 -67.16
CA ILE A 214 -2.12 4.83 -68.18
C ILE A 214 -3.55 4.91 -68.75
N SER A 215 -4.56 5.10 -67.90
CA SER A 215 -5.95 5.24 -68.34
C SER A 215 -6.21 6.50 -69.17
N GLU A 216 -5.39 7.54 -68.99
CA GLU A 216 -5.42 8.78 -69.78
C GLU A 216 -4.61 8.67 -71.09
N GLY A 217 -4.05 7.49 -71.39
CA GLY A 217 -3.30 7.21 -72.63
C GLY A 217 -1.80 7.47 -72.53
N ASP A 218 -1.29 7.89 -71.37
CA ASP A 218 0.14 8.07 -71.14
C ASP A 218 0.80 6.75 -70.70
N LEU A 219 1.36 6.02 -71.68
CA LEU A 219 2.12 4.78 -71.45
C LEU A 219 3.62 5.01 -71.21
N SER A 220 4.06 6.27 -71.04
CA SER A 220 5.47 6.59 -70.72
C SER A 220 5.80 6.42 -69.23
N VAL A 221 4.83 5.98 -68.42
CA VAL A 221 5.00 5.79 -66.97
C VAL A 221 6.11 4.78 -66.67
N GLN A 222 7.00 5.14 -65.75
CA GLN A 222 8.11 4.29 -65.32
C GLN A 222 7.61 3.11 -64.48
N HIS A 223 8.37 2.00 -64.50
CA HIS A 223 8.08 0.87 -63.63
C HIS A 223 8.10 1.27 -62.16
N VAL A 224 7.12 0.77 -61.41
CA VAL A 224 7.13 0.86 -59.96
C VAL A 224 8.14 -0.18 -59.47
N SER A 225 9.34 0.26 -59.08
CA SER A 225 10.42 -0.62 -58.63
C SER A 225 10.36 -0.81 -57.12
N LEU A 226 9.83 -1.95 -56.68
CA LEU A 226 9.84 -2.37 -55.28
C LEU A 226 10.74 -3.58 -55.11
N ARG A 227 11.83 -3.42 -54.33
CA ARG A 227 12.73 -4.52 -53.99
C ARG A 227 12.23 -5.23 -52.72
N ARG A 228 11.07 -5.90 -52.82
CA ARG A 228 10.39 -6.59 -51.71
C ARG A 228 9.76 -7.91 -52.18
N GLN A 229 9.71 -8.91 -51.30
CA GLN A 229 9.20 -10.27 -51.58
C GLN A 229 7.85 -10.55 -50.90
N ASP A 230 7.11 -9.50 -50.57
CA ASP A 230 5.78 -9.59 -49.95
C ASP A 230 4.66 -9.42 -51.00
N GLU A 231 3.42 -9.39 -50.52
CA GLU A 231 2.22 -9.23 -51.37
C GLU A 231 2.25 -7.93 -52.17
N ILE A 232 2.84 -6.86 -51.61
CA ILE A 232 2.97 -5.56 -52.28
C ILE A 232 4.02 -5.64 -53.40
N GLY A 233 5.13 -6.33 -53.19
CA GLY A 233 6.13 -6.60 -54.23
C GLY A 233 5.59 -7.46 -55.38
N ALA A 234 4.81 -8.50 -55.05
CA ALA A 234 4.13 -9.32 -56.04
C ALA A 234 3.13 -8.48 -56.87
N LEU A 235 2.31 -7.66 -56.21
CA LEU A 235 1.36 -6.76 -56.86
C LEU A 235 2.05 -5.77 -57.80
N SER A 236 3.15 -5.16 -57.37
CA SER A 236 3.95 -4.24 -58.19
C SER A 236 4.54 -4.93 -59.42
N SER A 237 4.99 -6.18 -59.28
CA SER A 237 5.53 -6.97 -60.41
C SER A 237 4.45 -7.27 -61.45
N SER A 238 3.27 -7.72 -61.00
CA SER A 238 2.13 -7.96 -61.89
C SER A 238 1.64 -6.68 -62.59
N PHE A 239 1.63 -5.54 -61.88
CA PHE A 239 1.26 -4.25 -62.46
C PHE A 239 2.24 -3.78 -63.55
N ASN A 240 3.54 -3.95 -63.32
CA ASN A 240 4.56 -3.62 -64.31
C ASN A 240 4.41 -4.49 -65.57
N LEU A 241 4.19 -5.80 -65.39
CA LEU A 241 3.97 -6.72 -66.52
C LEU A 241 2.75 -6.32 -67.37
N MET A 242 1.63 -5.98 -66.72
CA MET A 242 0.44 -5.46 -67.40
C MET A 242 0.76 -4.22 -68.23
N THR A 243 1.49 -3.27 -67.65
CA THR A 243 1.86 -2.01 -68.32
C THR A 243 2.74 -2.27 -69.54
N GLU A 244 3.69 -3.20 -69.44
CA GLU A 244 4.57 -3.57 -70.56
C GLU A 244 3.79 -4.24 -71.71
N HIS A 245 2.85 -5.14 -71.38
CA HIS A 245 1.97 -5.74 -72.38
C HIS A 245 1.11 -4.69 -73.11
N MET A 246 0.56 -3.70 -72.39
CA MET A 246 -0.19 -2.60 -73.01
C MET A 246 0.70 -1.78 -73.97
N ARG A 247 1.94 -1.46 -73.56
CA ARG A 247 2.91 -0.74 -74.40
C ARG A 247 3.24 -1.50 -75.68
N SER A 248 3.51 -2.80 -75.57
CA SER A 248 3.80 -3.68 -76.71
C SER A 248 2.61 -3.78 -77.69
N MET A 249 1.39 -3.88 -77.17
CA MET A 249 0.18 -3.89 -78.01
C MET A 249 0.02 -2.59 -78.81
N ILE A 250 0.17 -1.42 -78.18
CA ILE A 250 0.09 -0.13 -78.89
C ILE A 250 1.21 0.02 -79.94
N GLN A 251 2.44 -0.40 -79.63
CA GLN A 251 3.54 -0.38 -80.59
C GLN A 251 3.27 -1.28 -81.81
N THR A 252 2.68 -2.45 -81.58
CA THR A 252 2.33 -3.40 -82.65
C THR A 252 1.26 -2.82 -83.57
N VAL A 253 0.21 -2.19 -83.01
CA VAL A 253 -0.85 -1.52 -83.78
C VAL A 253 -0.27 -0.38 -84.63
N ASN A 254 0.60 0.47 -84.06
CA ASN A 254 1.27 1.54 -84.81
C ASN A 254 2.20 1.00 -85.92
N GLY A 255 2.89 -0.12 -85.67
CA GLY A 255 3.74 -0.77 -86.67
C GLY A 255 2.95 -1.31 -87.87
N HIS A 256 1.68 -1.70 -87.69
CA HIS A 256 0.82 -2.16 -88.79
C HIS A 256 0.20 -0.99 -89.58
N ALA A 257 -0.06 0.15 -88.94
CA ALA A 257 -0.57 1.36 -89.59
C ALA A 257 0.44 2.01 -90.56
N VAL A 258 1.74 1.84 -90.35
CA VAL A 258 2.81 2.37 -91.22
C VAL A 258 2.99 1.55 -92.52
N ASN A 259 2.45 0.33 -92.60
CA ASN A 259 2.67 -0.60 -93.71
C ASN A 259 1.52 -0.69 -94.73
N VAL A 260 0.59 0.27 -94.77
CA VAL A 260 -0.41 0.34 -95.85
C VAL A 260 0.21 1.03 -97.08
N PRO A 261 0.52 0.30 -98.18
CA PRO A 261 1.05 0.93 -99.38
C PRO A 261 -0.04 1.80 -100.00
N LEU A 262 0.28 3.06 -100.29
CA LEU A 262 -0.55 3.92 -101.14
C LEU A 262 -0.68 3.25 -102.51
N LEU A 263 -1.79 2.57 -102.77
CA LEU A 263 -2.17 2.19 -104.13
C LEU A 263 -2.57 3.46 -104.87
N GLN A 264 -1.57 4.10 -105.49
CA GLN A 264 -1.78 5.08 -106.54
C GLN A 264 -2.37 4.37 -107.77
N SER A 265 -3.55 4.87 -108.17
CA SER A 265 -4.06 5.04 -109.54
C SER A 265 -3.33 4.31 -110.67
N SER A 266 -4.08 3.52 -111.44
CA SER A 266 -3.97 3.41 -112.90
C SER A 266 -5.35 3.12 -113.47
#